data_AF-A0A6I5RSF4-F1
#
_entry.id   AF-A0A6I5RSF4-F1
#
_cell.length_a   1.000
_cell.length_b   1.000
_cell.length_c   1.000
_cell.angle_alpha   90.00
_cell.angle_beta   90.00
_cell.angle_gamma   90.00
#
_symmetry.space_group_name_H-M   'P 1'
#
loop_
_entity.id
_entity.type
_entity.pdbx_description
1 polymer ?
#
loop_
_entity_poly.entity_id
_entity_poly.type
_entity_poly.pdbx_seq_one_letter_code
_entity_poly.pdbx_strand_id
1 'polypeptide(L)'
;MSRTTLHEFARQYGQTKAAALLGMTQSSLNKALRVGRDIYVTKHIDGTYSAEEIRPFPCQVQSKNLPPSPILPLRIRIPPWPTTTRRTGMSTR
;
A
#
# COMPACT_ATOMS: atom_id res chain seq x y z
N MET A 1 -24.04 11.77 10.56
CA MET A 1 -23.16 11.14 9.55
C MET A 1 -21.73 11.51 9.86
N SER A 2 -20.78 10.59 9.73
CA SER A 2 -19.35 10.85 9.97
C SER A 2 -18.51 10.33 8.81
N ARG A 3 -17.50 11.10 8.40
CA ARG A 3 -16.60 10.75 7.30
C ARG A 3 -15.20 10.47 7.84
N THR A 4 -14.60 9.37 7.41
CA THR A 4 -13.22 8.96 7.76
C THR A 4 -12.48 8.50 6.51
N THR A 5 -11.15 8.51 6.53
CA THR A 5 -10.36 7.94 5.42
C THR A 5 -10.49 6.41 5.42
N LEU A 6 -10.28 5.79 4.25
CA LEU A 6 -10.26 4.32 4.15
C LEU A 6 -9.16 3.70 5.03
N HIS A 7 -8.04 4.41 5.20
CA HIS A 7 -6.92 3.97 6.04
C HIS A 7 -7.32 3.88 7.52
N GLU A 8 -7.91 4.94 8.07
CA GLU A 8 -8.38 4.93 9.47
C GLU A 8 -9.52 3.94 9.68
N PHE A 9 -10.43 3.83 8.70
CA PHE A 9 -11.50 2.83 8.75
C PHE A 9 -10.96 1.40 8.81
N ALA A 10 -9.97 1.07 7.98
CA ALA A 10 -9.31 -0.24 8.00
C ALA A 10 -8.54 -0.49 9.30
N ARG A 11 -7.95 0.56 9.91
CA ARG A 11 -7.27 0.48 11.21
C ARG A 11 -8.26 0.21 12.36
N GLN A 12 -9.43 0.84 12.33
CA GLN A 12 -10.45 0.71 13.38
C GLN A 12 -11.13 -0.67 13.37
N TYR A 13 -11.50 -1.16 12.19
CA TYR A 13 -12.28 -2.41 12.07
C TYR A 13 -11.44 -3.63 11.70
N GLY A 14 -10.20 -3.43 11.23
CA GLY A 14 -9.39 -4.46 10.60
C GLY A 14 -9.76 -4.67 9.13
N GLN A 15 -8.81 -5.16 8.32
CA GLN A 15 -8.96 -5.24 6.86
C GLN A 15 -10.13 -6.13 6.41
N THR A 16 -10.28 -7.31 7.00
CA THR A 16 -11.31 -8.28 6.59
C THR A 16 -12.72 -7.77 6.90
N LYS A 17 -12.93 -7.22 8.10
CA LYS A 17 -14.22 -6.67 8.52
C LYS A 17 -14.55 -5.38 7.77
N ALA A 18 -13.56 -4.49 7.59
CA ALA A 18 -13.75 -3.27 6.80
C ALA A 18 -14.15 -3.58 5.34
N ALA A 19 -13.51 -4.58 4.72
CA ALA A 19 -13.86 -5.01 3.37
C ALA A 19 -15.29 -5.56 3.29
N ALA A 20 -15.69 -6.40 4.26
CA ALA A 20 -17.06 -6.92 4.35
C ALA A 20 -18.10 -5.81 4.55
N LEU A 21 -17.84 -4.83 5.41
CA LEU A 21 -18.74 -3.69 5.66
C LEU A 21 -18.94 -2.81 4.42
N LEU A 22 -17.94 -2.75 3.53
CA LEU A 22 -17.99 -2.00 2.28
C LEU A 22 -18.42 -2.87 1.08
N GLY A 23 -18.80 -4.13 1.30
CA GLY A 23 -19.25 -5.04 0.23
C GLY A 23 -18.16 -5.39 -0.80
N MET A 24 -16.89 -5.43 -0.39
CA MET A 24 -15.77 -5.74 -1.28
C MET A 24 -14.86 -6.84 -0.72
N THR A 25 -13.93 -7.33 -1.54
CA THR A 25 -12.94 -8.32 -1.10
C THR A 25 -11.79 -7.67 -0.32
N GLN A 26 -11.20 -8.41 0.63
CA GLN A 26 -10.01 -7.96 1.37
C GLN A 26 -8.84 -7.59 0.43
N SER A 27 -8.68 -8.33 -0.68
CA SER A 27 -7.65 -8.04 -1.69
C SER A 27 -7.85 -6.67 -2.35
N SER A 28 -9.09 -6.28 -2.62
CA SER A 28 -9.43 -4.97 -3.20
C SER A 28 -9.10 -3.83 -2.23
N LEU A 29 -9.46 -4.00 -0.95
CA LEU A 29 -9.14 -3.05 0.11
C LEU A 29 -7.61 -2.92 0.27
N ASN A 30 -6.89 -4.04 0.31
CA ASN A 30 -5.43 -4.05 0.42
C ASN A 30 -4.75 -3.38 -0.77
N LYS A 31 -5.25 -3.60 -1.99
CA LYS A 31 -4.75 -2.90 -3.19
C LYS A 31 -4.97 -1.39 -3.07
N ALA A 32 -6.14 -0.97 -2.62
CA ALA A 32 -6.45 0.45 -2.46
C ALA A 32 -5.53 1.16 -1.45
N LEU A 33 -5.27 0.51 -0.31
CA LEU A 33 -4.33 1.02 0.70
C LEU A 33 -2.89 1.07 0.18
N ARG A 34 -2.43 0.01 -0.51
CA ARG A 34 -1.06 -0.05 -1.06
C ARG A 34 -0.80 0.99 -2.14
N VAL A 35 -1.79 1.25 -3.00
CA VAL A 35 -1.69 2.27 -4.05
C VAL A 35 -1.78 3.69 -3.46
N GLY A 36 -2.31 3.85 -2.25
CA GLY A 36 -2.51 5.16 -1.64
C GLY A 36 -3.65 5.93 -2.32
N ARG A 37 -4.76 5.25 -2.63
CA ARG A 37 -5.94 5.91 -3.24
C ARG A 37 -6.60 6.84 -2.23
N ASP A 38 -7.00 8.03 -2.67
CA ASP A 38 -7.76 8.99 -1.86
C ASP A 38 -9.23 8.57 -1.76
N ILE A 39 -9.50 7.69 -0.79
CA ILE A 39 -10.82 7.11 -0.55
C ILE A 39 -11.33 7.53 0.82
N TYR A 40 -12.59 7.96 0.87
CA TYR A 40 -13.30 8.31 2.08
C TYR A 40 -14.50 7.41 2.30
N VAL A 41 -14.71 7.01 3.55
CA VAL A 41 -15.84 6.20 4.01
C VAL A 41 -16.78 7.08 4.82
N THR A 42 -18.07 7.03 4.50
CA THR A 42 -19.13 7.74 5.21
C THR A 42 -20.01 6.75 5.95
N LYS A 43 -20.15 6.94 7.27
CA LYS A 43 -21.10 6.19 8.10
C LYS A 43 -22.44 6.91 8.12
N HIS A 44 -23.47 6.22 7.64
CA HIS A 44 -24.86 6.69 7.63
C HIS A 44 -25.51 6.52 9.00
N ILE A 45 -26.64 7.20 9.20
CA ILE A 45 -27.41 7.12 10.45
C ILE A 45 -27.95 5.70 10.66
N ASP A 46 -28.30 5.02 9.56
CA ASP A 46 -28.81 3.65 9.55
C ASP A 46 -27.73 2.60 9.86
N GLY A 47 -26.48 3.01 10.06
CA GLY A 47 -25.36 2.13 10.35
C GLY A 47 -24.69 1.51 9.12
N THR A 48 -25.21 1.79 7.92
CA THR A 48 -24.58 1.42 6.65
C THR A 48 -23.36 2.29 6.37
N TYR A 49 -22.48 1.79 5.50
CA TYR A 49 -21.27 2.49 5.08
C TYR A 49 -21.28 2.67 3.56
N SER A 50 -20.96 3.88 3.10
CA SER A 50 -20.63 4.14 1.70
C SER A 50 -19.18 4.60 1.58
N ALA A 51 -18.57 4.39 0.41
CA ALA A 51 -17.21 4.85 0.13
C ALA A 51 -17.14 5.56 -1.22
N GLU A 52 -16.37 6.63 -1.26
CA GLU A 52 -16.16 7.47 -2.45
C GLU A 52 -14.66 7.68 -2.66
N GLU A 53 -14.23 7.59 -3.93
CA GLU A 53 -12.86 7.88 -4.32
C GLU A 53 -12.78 9.23 -5.01
N ILE A 54 -11.82 10.06 -4.60
CA ILE A 54 -11.50 11.30 -5.28
C ILE A 54 -10.37 11.01 -6.26
N ARG A 55 -10.59 11.34 -7.53
CA ARG A 55 -9.58 11.23 -8.59
C ARG A 55 -9.55 12.47 -9.46
N PRO A 56 -8.35 12.90 -9.90
CA PRO A 56 -8.24 13.98 -10.87
C PRO A 56 -8.88 13.56 -12.20
N PHE A 57 -9.51 14.52 -12.85
CA PHE A 57 -9.97 14.38 -14.23
C PHE A 57 -8.96 15.04 -15.17
N PRO A 58 -8.50 14.38 -16.24
CA PRO A 58 -8.89 13.04 -16.70
C PRO A 58 -8.31 11.90 -15.85
N CYS A 59 -9.10 10.85 -15.61
CA CYS A 59 -8.71 9.70 -14.78
C CYS A 59 -7.64 8.80 -15.44
N GLN A 60 -7.39 8.97 -16.74
CA GLN A 60 -6.32 8.25 -17.44
C GLN A 60 -4.98 8.87 -17.05
N VAL A 61 -4.27 8.19 -16.15
CA VAL A 61 -2.84 8.41 -15.94
C VAL A 61 -2.16 8.18 -17.29
N GLN A 62 -1.69 9.25 -17.95
CA GLN A 62 -0.89 9.10 -19.15
C GLN A 62 0.40 8.38 -18.74
N SER A 63 0.46 7.08 -18.96
CA SER A 63 1.69 6.28 -18.86
C SER A 63 2.76 6.67 -19.90
N LYS A 64 2.62 7.83 -20.56
CA LYS A 64 3.39 8.23 -21.74
C LYS A 64 4.55 9.19 -21.47
N ASN A 65 4.74 9.68 -20.24
CA ASN A 65 5.80 10.64 -19.93
C ASN A 65 6.82 10.15 -18.89
N LEU A 66 6.89 8.84 -18.60
CA LEU A 66 8.11 8.32 -17.99
C LEU A 66 9.17 8.26 -19.08
N PRO A 67 10.36 8.86 -18.89
CA PRO A 67 11.47 8.60 -19.80
C PRO A 67 11.68 7.08 -19.85
N PRO A 68 11.97 6.50 -21.04
CA PRO A 68 12.28 5.08 -21.12
C PRO A 68 13.36 4.77 -20.09
N SER A 69 13.11 3.76 -19.25
CA SER A 69 14.09 3.28 -18.27
C SER A 69 15.43 3.13 -19.01
N PRO A 70 16.54 3.69 -18.49
CA PRO A 70 17.83 3.42 -19.11
C PRO A 70 17.98 1.91 -19.17
N ILE A 71 18.28 1.39 -20.36
CA ILE A 71 18.60 -0.02 -20.56
C ILE A 71 19.89 -0.25 -19.78
N LEU A 72 19.75 -0.56 -18.49
CA LEU A 72 20.89 -1.00 -17.70
C LEU A 72 21.33 -2.33 -18.31
N PRO A 73 22.62 -2.48 -18.68
CA PRO A 73 23.11 -3.74 -19.19
C PRO A 73 22.79 -4.84 -18.17
N LEU A 74 22.39 -6.02 -18.66
CA LEU A 74 21.96 -7.21 -17.92
C LEU A 74 23.06 -7.84 -17.03
N ARG A 75 24.06 -7.05 -16.64
CA ARG A 75 25.27 -7.49 -16.00
C ARG A 75 25.54 -6.60 -14.80
N ILE A 76 24.91 -6.95 -13.69
CA ILE A 76 25.50 -7.07 -12.35
C ILE A 76 24.44 -7.84 -11.53
N ARG A 77 24.55 -9.17 -11.52
CA ARG A 77 23.94 -9.99 -10.47
C ARG A 77 24.80 -9.79 -9.22
N ILE A 78 24.37 -8.94 -8.29
CA ILE A 78 24.87 -8.98 -6.91
C ILE A 78 23.69 -9.38 -6.02
N PRO A 79 23.77 -10.57 -5.40
CA PRO A 79 23.24 -10.75 -4.06
C PRO A 79 24.35 -11.31 -3.14
N PRO A 80 24.14 -11.37 -1.82
CA PRO A 80 23.57 -10.37 -0.92
C PRO A 80 24.62 -9.96 0.14
N TRP A 81 24.30 -8.94 0.94
CA TRP A 81 24.93 -8.46 2.19
C TRP A 81 26.03 -9.33 2.83
N PRO A 82 27.13 -8.75 3.35
CA PRO A 82 28.10 -9.52 4.11
C PRO A 82 27.48 -9.94 5.46
N THR A 83 27.29 -11.24 5.64
CA THR A 83 27.06 -11.86 6.95
C THR A 83 28.26 -11.54 7.83
N THR A 84 28.08 -10.72 8.87
CA THR A 84 29.10 -10.50 9.89
C THR A 84 29.32 -11.81 10.67
N THR A 85 30.28 -12.61 10.20
CA THR A 85 30.88 -13.67 11.00
C THR A 85 31.77 -13.01 12.05
N ARG A 86 31.25 -12.83 13.26
CA ARG A 86 32.07 -12.50 14.43
C ARG A 86 32.68 -13.81 14.93
N ARG A 87 33.91 -14.12 14.52
CA ARG A 87 34.70 -15.19 15.13
C ARG A 87 36.15 -14.77 15.35
N THR A 88 36.51 -14.85 16.63
CA THR A 88 37.83 -15.06 17.25
C THR A 88 38.90 -13.96 17.14
N GLY A 89 39.20 -13.39 18.32
CA GLY A 89 40.51 -12.88 18.68
C GLY A 89 40.85 -13.33 20.10
N MET A 90 41.31 -14.57 20.23
CA MET A 90 42.23 -14.96 21.32
C MET A 90 43.54 -14.22 21.04
N SER A 91 44.02 -13.40 21.97
CA SER A 91 45.44 -13.03 22.03
C SER A 91 45.81 -12.52 23.43
N THR A 92 46.41 -13.43 24.20
CA THR A 92 47.58 -13.24 25.06
C THR A 92 47.78 -11.88 25.76
N ARG A 93 47.62 -11.87 27.08
CA ARG A 93 48.68 -11.52 28.04
C ARG A 93 48.38 -12.09 29.41
#